data_AF-A0A7J7XST5-F1
#
_entry.id   AF-A0A7J7XST5-F1
#
_cell.length_a   1.000
_cell.length_b   1.000
_cell.length_c   1.000
_cell.angle_alpha   90.00
_cell.angle_beta   90.00
_cell.angle_gamma   90.00
#
_symmetry.space_group_name_H-M   'P 1'
#
loop_
_entity.id
_entity.type
_entity.pdbx_description
1 polymer ?
#
loop_
_entity_poly.entity_id
_entity_poly.type
_entity_poly.pdbx_seq_one_letter_code
_entity_poly.pdbx_strand_id
1 'polypeptide(L)'
;MFSTVLAFGNELIICPSYFFWRENTALLLVDLFRFTKDTARFKDELDIMKFICKDFWTTVFKKQIDNLRTNHQGIYVLQDNKFRLLTQMSAGKQYLEHASKYLAFTCGLIRGGLSNLGIKSIVTAEVSSMPACKFQVMIQKL
;
A
#
# COMPACT_ATOMS: atom_id res chain seq x y z
N MET A 1 -22.29 -5.70 -10.40
CA MET A 1 -22.28 -4.50 -9.51
C MET A 1 -20.95 -4.46 -8.76
N PHE A 2 -19.82 -4.34 -9.47
CA PHE A 2 -18.49 -4.10 -8.88
C PHE A 2 -18.04 -2.72 -9.34
N SER A 3 -18.55 -1.70 -8.67
CA SER A 3 -18.06 -0.33 -8.84
C SER A 3 -17.04 -0.06 -7.74
N THR A 4 -15.76 -0.19 -8.08
CA THR A 4 -14.74 0.71 -7.52
C THR A 4 -13.79 1.07 -8.65
N VAL A 5 -14.36 1.87 -9.55
CA VAL A 5 -13.62 2.77 -10.42
C VAL A 5 -12.78 3.64 -9.50
N LEU A 6 -11.45 3.58 -9.63
CA LEU A 6 -10.58 4.63 -9.13
C LEU A 6 -10.78 5.86 -10.01
N ALA A 7 -11.89 6.56 -9.79
CA ALA A 7 -12.14 7.91 -10.28
C ALA A 7 -11.83 8.85 -9.12
N PHE A 8 -10.60 9.34 -9.07
CA PHE A 8 -10.36 10.67 -8.50
C PHE A 8 -10.44 11.66 -9.67
N GLY A 9 -11.18 12.75 -9.46
CA GLY A 9 -11.86 13.52 -10.50
C GLY A 9 -11.03 14.02 -11.68
N ASN A 10 -11.68 14.07 -12.85
CA ASN A 10 -11.45 14.78 -14.12
C ASN A 10 -10.03 15.06 -14.66
N GLU A 11 -8.96 14.64 -14.01
CA GLU A 11 -7.64 14.54 -14.61
C GLU A 11 -7.22 13.08 -14.54
N LEU A 12 -7.28 12.43 -15.70
CA LEU A 12 -6.46 11.25 -15.95
C LEU A 12 -5.01 11.65 -15.66
N ILE A 13 -4.52 11.37 -14.45
CA ILE A 13 -3.09 11.41 -14.17
C ILE A 13 -2.48 10.24 -14.94
N ILE A 14 -2.22 10.48 -16.22
CA ILE A 14 -1.32 9.67 -17.03
C ILE A 14 0.09 10.02 -16.55
N CYS A 15 0.56 9.38 -15.48
CA CYS A 15 1.97 9.44 -15.10
C CYS A 15 2.79 8.90 -16.30
N PRO A 16 3.83 9.59 -16.79
CA PRO A 16 4.65 9.08 -17.91
C PRO A 16 5.26 7.69 -17.66
N SER A 17 5.20 7.21 -16.42
CA SER A 17 5.54 5.87 -15.95
C SER A 17 4.55 4.74 -16.31
N TYR A 18 3.47 5.00 -17.09
CA TYR A 18 2.47 3.97 -17.50
C TYR A 18 3.09 2.73 -18.18
N PHE A 19 4.36 2.80 -18.61
CA PHE A 19 5.09 1.67 -19.17
C PHE A 19 5.60 0.65 -18.12
N PHE A 20 5.78 1.01 -16.85
CA PHE A 20 6.25 0.04 -15.83
C PHE A 20 5.13 -0.87 -15.30
N TRP A 21 3.88 -0.43 -15.41
CA TRP A 21 2.74 -1.06 -14.76
C TRP A 21 1.79 -1.83 -15.69
N ARG A 22 1.93 -1.68 -17.03
CA ARG A 22 1.06 -2.36 -18.00
C ARG A 22 1.17 -3.89 -17.95
N GLU A 23 2.31 -4.43 -17.53
CA GLU A 23 2.53 -5.88 -17.37
C GLU A 23 2.11 -6.42 -15.98
N ASN A 24 1.97 -5.56 -14.97
CA ASN A 24 1.75 -5.99 -13.58
C ASN A 24 0.29 -5.89 -13.10
N THR A 25 -0.60 -5.19 -13.79
CA THR A 25 -2.02 -5.05 -13.36
C THR A 25 -2.78 -6.38 -13.39
N ALA A 26 -2.52 -7.23 -14.39
CA ALA A 26 -3.11 -8.57 -14.46
C ALA A 26 -2.57 -9.49 -13.35
N LEU A 27 -1.27 -9.44 -13.07
CA LEU A 27 -0.65 -10.19 -11.97
C LEU A 27 -1.15 -9.72 -10.61
N LEU A 28 -1.30 -8.42 -10.39
CA LEU A 28 -1.84 -7.91 -9.13
C LEU A 28 -3.31 -8.28 -8.91
N LEU A 29 -4.12 -8.35 -9.96
CA LEU A 29 -5.48 -8.88 -9.85
C LEU A 29 -5.50 -10.38 -9.55
N VAL A 30 -4.62 -11.16 -10.18
CA VAL A 30 -4.49 -12.60 -9.92
C VAL A 30 -3.95 -12.86 -8.51
N ASP A 31 -2.96 -12.10 -8.06
CA ASP A 31 -2.39 -12.20 -6.71
C ASP A 31 -3.39 -11.74 -5.66
N LEU A 32 -4.15 -10.66 -5.91
CA LEU A 32 -5.28 -10.25 -5.07
C LEU A 32 -6.31 -11.37 -4.94
N PHE A 33 -6.61 -12.10 -6.03
CA PHE A 33 -7.50 -13.25 -6.03
C PHE A 33 -6.90 -14.50 -5.38
N ARG A 34 -5.57 -14.64 -5.33
CA ARG A 34 -4.88 -15.66 -4.53
C ARG A 34 -4.93 -15.31 -3.05
N PHE A 35 -4.76 -14.03 -2.70
CA PHE A 35 -4.81 -13.54 -1.33
C PHE A 35 -6.18 -13.75 -0.67
N THR A 36 -7.27 -13.66 -1.43
CA THR A 36 -8.64 -13.95 -0.93
C THR A 36 -8.90 -15.44 -0.67
N LYS A 37 -8.17 -16.36 -1.31
CA LYS A 37 -8.28 -17.80 -1.01
C LYS A 37 -7.66 -18.18 0.33
N ASP A 38 -6.72 -17.37 0.81
CA ASP A 38 -5.95 -17.64 2.01
C ASP A 38 -6.51 -16.95 3.27
N THR A 39 -7.66 -16.27 3.16
CA THR A 39 -8.34 -15.60 4.29
C THR A 39 -8.57 -16.53 5.49
N ALA A 40 -8.80 -17.82 5.25
CA ALA A 40 -8.98 -18.83 6.30
C ALA A 40 -7.69 -19.16 7.10
N ARG A 41 -6.51 -18.70 6.67
CA ARG A 41 -5.24 -18.97 7.36
C ARG A 41 -4.89 -17.94 8.44
N PHE A 42 -5.52 -16.76 8.40
CA PHE A 42 -5.21 -15.69 9.33
C PHE A 42 -5.95 -15.91 10.66
N LYS A 43 -5.19 -16.01 11.75
CA LYS A 43 -5.73 -16.26 13.09
C LYS A 43 -6.17 -14.96 13.76
N ASP A 44 -5.46 -13.88 13.51
CA ASP A 44 -5.69 -12.57 14.11
C ASP A 44 -5.31 -11.41 13.17
N GLU A 45 -5.64 -10.19 13.58
CA GLU A 45 -5.31 -8.95 12.83
C GLU A 45 -3.80 -8.79 12.61
N LEU A 46 -2.99 -9.27 13.56
CA LEU A 46 -1.54 -9.15 13.51
C LEU A 46 -0.95 -10.04 12.40
N ASP A 47 -1.49 -11.23 12.20
CA ASP A 47 -1.09 -12.13 11.10
C ASP A 47 -1.46 -11.54 9.73
N ILE A 48 -2.60 -10.86 9.63
CA ILE A 48 -2.95 -10.09 8.43
C ILE A 48 -1.94 -8.97 8.18
N MET A 49 -1.57 -8.22 9.22
CA MET A 49 -0.57 -7.14 9.09
C MET A 49 0.81 -7.67 8.70
N LYS A 50 1.25 -8.83 9.22
CA LYS A 50 2.50 -9.49 8.81
C LYS A 50 2.44 -9.88 7.34
N PHE A 51 1.33 -10.42 6.88
CA PHE A 51 1.12 -10.73 5.47
C PHE A 51 1.20 -9.48 4.58
N ILE A 52 0.60 -8.36 5.00
CA ILE A 52 0.72 -7.09 4.29
C ILE A 52 2.19 -6.64 4.22
N CYS A 53 2.92 -6.73 5.33
CA CYS A 53 4.32 -6.32 5.42
C CYS A 53 5.27 -7.19 4.61
N LYS A 54 4.93 -8.48 4.42
CA LYS A 54 5.80 -9.46 3.78
C LYS A 54 5.34 -9.77 2.37
N ASP A 55 4.33 -10.61 2.21
CA ASP A 55 3.91 -11.17 0.93
C ASP A 55 3.33 -10.10 0.01
N PHE A 56 2.42 -9.26 0.53
CA PHE A 56 1.82 -8.19 -0.27
C PHE A 56 2.86 -7.15 -0.67
N TRP A 57 3.64 -6.63 0.28
CA TRP A 57 4.69 -5.64 -0.02
C TRP A 57 5.75 -6.19 -0.97
N THR A 58 6.15 -7.45 -0.80
CA THR A 58 7.12 -8.11 -1.70
C THR A 58 6.54 -8.31 -3.08
N THR A 59 5.25 -8.59 -3.21
CA THR A 59 4.61 -8.73 -4.52
C THR A 59 4.66 -7.42 -5.31
N VAL A 60 4.30 -6.30 -4.64
CA VAL A 60 4.19 -4.97 -5.26
C VAL A 60 5.56 -4.30 -5.46
N PHE A 61 6.41 -4.30 -4.43
CA PHE A 61 7.66 -3.53 -4.39
C PHE A 61 8.92 -4.39 -4.41
N LYS A 62 8.78 -5.73 -4.49
CA LYS A 62 9.89 -6.71 -4.46
C LYS A 62 10.82 -6.52 -3.26
N LYS A 63 10.27 -6.05 -2.14
CA LYS A 63 10.90 -5.96 -0.82
C LYS A 63 9.85 -6.11 0.29
N GLN A 64 10.30 -6.42 1.51
CA GLN A 64 9.46 -6.40 2.71
C GLN A 64 9.48 -5.01 3.35
N ILE A 65 8.47 -4.72 4.18
CA ILE A 65 8.49 -3.57 5.10
C ILE A 65 9.64 -3.73 6.09
N ASP A 66 10.37 -2.64 6.36
CA ASP A 66 11.56 -2.66 7.21
C ASP A 66 11.19 -2.69 8.71
N ASN A 67 10.10 -2.03 9.10
CA ASN A 67 9.65 -2.01 10.49
C ASN A 67 8.12 -2.02 10.58
N LEU A 68 7.58 -2.91 11.41
CA LEU A 68 6.18 -2.92 11.80
C LEU A 68 6.11 -2.56 13.29
N ARG A 69 5.37 -1.50 13.62
CA ARG A 69 5.03 -1.13 14.99
C ARG A 69 3.53 -1.23 15.19
N THR A 70 3.10 -1.55 16.40
CA THR A 70 1.68 -1.51 16.79
C THR A 70 1.54 -0.96 18.19
N ASN A 71 0.43 -0.27 18.47
CA ASN A 71 0.05 0.11 19.82
C ASN A 71 -0.86 -0.94 20.50
N HIS A 72 -1.09 -2.10 19.85
CA HIS A 72 -2.05 -3.14 20.29
C HIS A 72 -3.51 -2.67 20.45
N GLN A 73 -3.80 -1.42 20.07
CA GLN A 73 -5.14 -0.81 20.12
C GLN A 73 -5.70 -0.57 18.71
N GLY A 74 -5.17 -1.28 17.70
CA GLY A 74 -5.64 -1.19 16.32
C GLY A 74 -4.90 -0.16 15.46
N ILE A 75 -3.82 0.46 15.95
CA ILE A 75 -2.94 1.31 15.13
C ILE A 75 -1.65 0.56 14.83
N TYR A 76 -1.33 0.46 13.54
CA TYR A 76 -0.13 -0.15 13.02
C TYR A 76 0.66 0.89 12.21
N VAL A 77 1.98 0.89 12.32
CA VAL A 77 2.87 1.76 11.55
C VAL A 77 3.85 0.89 10.79
N LEU A 78 3.77 0.96 9.46
CA LEU A 78 4.61 0.24 8.52
C LEU A 78 5.64 1.23 7.97
N GLN A 79 6.92 1.00 8.26
CA GLN A 79 8.01 1.85 7.82
C GLN A 79 8.79 1.20 6.69
N ASP A 80 8.93 1.92 5.58
CA ASP A 80 9.81 1.56 4.47
C ASP A 80 10.93 2.60 4.39
N ASN A 81 12.17 2.19 4.64
CA ASN A 81 13.33 3.07 4.69
C ASN A 81 13.84 3.47 3.29
N LYS A 82 13.50 2.69 2.27
CA LYS A 82 14.00 2.85 0.90
C LYS A 82 12.84 2.59 -0.05
N PHE A 83 11.85 3.47 0.02
CA PHE A 83 10.63 3.25 -0.75
C PHE A 83 10.96 3.39 -2.23
N ARG A 84 10.73 2.31 -2.99
CA ARG A 84 11.21 2.19 -4.37
C ARG A 84 10.66 3.29 -5.28
N LEU A 85 9.41 3.69 -5.06
CA LEU A 85 8.76 4.77 -5.82
C LEU A 85 9.43 6.13 -5.58
N LEU A 86 9.91 6.38 -4.35
CA LEU A 86 10.61 7.62 -4.00
C LEU A 86 12.08 7.61 -4.39
N THR A 87 12.71 6.43 -4.41
CA THR A 87 14.12 6.27 -4.80
C THR A 87 14.34 6.58 -6.28
N GLN A 88 13.35 6.30 -7.15
CA GLN A 88 13.37 6.68 -8.57
C GLN A 88 13.22 8.20 -8.77
N MET A 89 12.84 8.95 -7.74
CA MET A 89 12.55 10.39 -7.80
C MET A 89 13.58 11.26 -7.07
N SER A 90 14.70 10.68 -6.60
CA SER A 90 15.63 11.37 -5.69
C SER A 90 16.50 12.47 -6.33
N ALA A 91 16.08 13.07 -7.44
CA ALA A 91 16.85 14.08 -8.18
C ALA A 91 16.42 15.55 -7.92
N GLY A 92 15.62 15.88 -6.89
CA GLY A 92 15.27 17.28 -6.59
C GLY A 92 14.20 17.55 -5.52
N LYS A 93 14.09 18.79 -5.04
CA LYS A 93 13.08 19.24 -4.05
C LYS A 93 11.64 19.32 -4.61
N GLN A 94 11.50 19.40 -5.94
CA GLN A 94 10.20 19.48 -6.63
C GLN A 94 9.38 18.19 -6.55
N TYR A 95 9.98 17.09 -6.07
CA TYR A 95 9.36 15.78 -6.02
C TYR A 95 8.49 15.51 -4.79
N LEU A 96 8.47 16.41 -3.79
CA LEU A 96 7.61 16.24 -2.60
C LEU A 96 6.11 16.28 -2.95
N GLU A 97 5.70 17.12 -3.90
CA GLU A 97 4.31 17.17 -4.37
C GLU A 97 3.90 15.92 -5.14
N HIS A 98 4.85 15.29 -5.84
CA HIS A 98 4.61 14.03 -6.53
C HIS A 98 4.67 12.85 -5.56
N ALA A 99 5.54 12.90 -4.55
CA ALA A 99 5.69 11.89 -3.51
C ALA A 99 4.36 11.64 -2.78
N SER A 100 3.63 12.70 -2.44
CA SER A 100 2.33 12.59 -1.78
C SER A 100 1.31 11.82 -2.64
N LYS A 101 1.33 11.96 -3.97
CA LYS A 101 0.47 11.21 -4.90
C LYS A 101 0.79 9.71 -4.88
N TYR A 102 2.08 9.35 -4.91
CA TYR A 102 2.50 7.94 -4.82
C TYR A 102 2.18 7.31 -3.46
N LEU A 103 2.33 8.08 -2.38
CA LEU A 103 1.94 7.63 -1.05
C LEU A 103 0.43 7.43 -0.95
N ALA A 104 -0.38 8.36 -1.45
CA ALA A 104 -1.84 8.25 -1.47
C ALA A 104 -2.32 7.02 -2.26
N PHE A 105 -1.69 6.74 -3.40
CA PHE A 105 -1.94 5.52 -4.17
C PHE A 105 -1.63 4.26 -3.35
N THR A 106 -0.48 4.23 -2.69
CA THR A 106 -0.06 3.08 -1.87
C THR A 106 -0.97 2.90 -0.64
N CYS A 107 -1.45 3.98 -0.03
CA CYS A 107 -2.49 3.91 1.00
C CYS A 107 -3.77 3.24 0.48
N GLY A 108 -4.19 3.57 -0.74
CA GLY A 108 -5.33 2.94 -1.39
C GLY A 108 -5.13 1.44 -1.61
N LEU A 109 -3.93 1.03 -2.02
CA LEU A 109 -3.58 -0.39 -2.18
C LEU A 109 -3.65 -1.16 -0.87
N ILE A 110 -3.04 -0.65 0.21
CA ILE A 110 -3.08 -1.27 1.54
C ILE A 110 -4.54 -1.37 2.02
N ARG A 111 -5.30 -0.27 1.91
CA ARG A 111 -6.71 -0.23 2.32
C ARG A 111 -7.57 -1.24 1.55
N GLY A 112 -7.35 -1.35 0.24
CA GLY A 112 -8.06 -2.32 -0.61
C GLY A 112 -7.71 -3.76 -0.24
N GLY A 113 -6.43 -4.05 -0.02
CA GLY A 113 -5.97 -5.37 0.44
C GLY A 113 -6.59 -5.77 1.77
N LEU A 114 -6.56 -4.86 2.75
CA LEU A 114 -7.17 -5.08 4.08
C LEU A 114 -8.68 -5.27 4.01
N SER A 115 -9.39 -4.46 3.20
CA SER A 115 -10.84 -4.61 3.01
C SER A 115 -11.21 -5.96 2.39
N ASN A 116 -10.38 -6.49 1.49
CA ASN A 116 -10.58 -7.82 0.90
C ASN A 116 -10.35 -8.96 1.91
N LEU A 117 -9.54 -8.71 2.93
CA LEU A 117 -9.31 -9.60 4.07
C LEU A 117 -10.32 -9.39 5.22
N GLY A 118 -11.34 -8.54 5.01
CA GLY A 118 -12.40 -8.28 5.99
C GLY A 118 -12.07 -7.21 7.04
N ILE A 119 -10.92 -6.53 6.94
CA ILE A 119 -10.52 -5.46 7.86
C ILE A 119 -10.88 -4.10 7.27
N LYS A 120 -11.79 -3.37 7.92
CA LYS A 120 -12.02 -1.95 7.63
C LYS A 120 -10.91 -1.12 8.29
N SER A 121 -10.24 -0.28 7.50
CA SER A 121 -9.12 0.51 8.00
C SER A 121 -9.02 1.88 7.32
N ILE A 122 -8.49 2.86 8.06
CA ILE A 122 -8.03 4.13 7.54
C ILE A 122 -6.51 4.04 7.39
N VAL A 123 -5.98 4.38 6.21
CA VAL A 123 -4.54 4.37 5.94
C VAL A 123 -4.07 5.78 5.60
N THR A 124 -3.12 6.29 6.37
CA THR A 124 -2.44 7.56 6.12
C THR A 124 -0.96 7.30 5.87
N ALA A 125 -0.27 8.23 5.21
CA ALA A 125 1.15 8.10 4.94
C ALA A 125 1.87 9.43 5.03
N GLU A 126 3.14 9.36 5.44
CA GLU A 126 4.03 10.50 5.55
C GLU A 126 5.44 10.13 5.07
N VAL A 127 6.14 11.11 4.50
CA VAL A 127 7.58 11.00 4.21
C VAL A 127 8.31 11.37 5.49
N SER A 128 9.01 10.42 6.11
CA SER A 128 9.82 10.70 7.30
C SER A 128 11.10 11.45 6.93
N SER A 129 11.84 10.90 5.97
CA SER A 129 13.03 11.50 5.40
C SER A 129 13.24 10.84 4.04
N MET A 130 13.40 11.58 2.95
CA MET A 130 13.55 10.96 1.63
C MET A 130 14.76 9.99 1.62
N PRO A 131 14.64 8.73 1.17
CA PRO A 131 13.50 8.05 0.53
C PRO A 131 12.62 7.18 1.45
N ALA A 132 12.72 7.36 2.76
CA ALA A 132 11.93 6.68 3.79
C ALA A 132 10.53 7.27 3.97
N CYS A 133 9.54 6.39 4.09
CA CYS A 133 8.15 6.72 4.38
C CYS A 133 7.56 5.82 5.46
N LYS A 134 6.46 6.29 6.05
CA LYS A 134 5.66 5.54 7.01
C LYS A 134 4.21 5.52 6.54
N PHE A 135 3.60 4.35 6.66
CA PHE A 135 2.18 4.13 6.44
C PHE A 135 1.56 3.80 7.80
N GLN A 136 0.65 4.65 8.26
CA GLN A 136 -0.11 4.39 9.46
C GLN A 136 -1.46 3.78 9.06
N VAL A 137 -1.73 2.59 9.58
CA VAL A 137 -2.97 1.85 9.37
C VAL A 137 -3.73 1.84 10.69
N MET A 138 -4.92 2.43 10.69
CA MET A 138 -5.85 2.43 11.80
C MET A 138 -7.01 1.50 11.47
N ILE A 139 -7.11 0.38 12.20
CA ILE A 139 -8.23 -0.54 12.10
C ILE A 139 -9.45 0.10 12.74
N GLN A 140 -10.58 0.08 12.04
CA GLN A 140 -11.87 0.51 12.56
C GLN A 140 -12.55 -0.67 13.23
N LYS A 141 -12.63 -0.64 14.57
CA LYS A 141 -13.45 -1.60 15.32
C LYS A 141 -14.91 -1.17 15.22
N LEU A 142 -15.77 -2.10 14.82
CA LEU A 142 -17.23 -1.94 14.83
C LEU A 142 -17.76 -2.03 16.27
#